data_AF-A0AAV2Q7J1-F1
#
_entry.id   AF-A0AAV2Q7J1-F1
#
_cell.length_a   1.000
_cell.length_b   1.000
_cell.length_c   1.000
_cell.angle_alpha   90.00
_cell.angle_beta   90.00
_cell.angle_gamma   90.00
#
_symmetry.space_group_name_H-M   'P 1'
#
loop_
_entity.id
_entity.type
_entity.pdbx_description
1 polymer ?
#
loop_
_entity_poly.entity_id
_entity_poly.type
_entity_poly.pdbx_seq_one_letter_code
_entity_poly.pdbx_strand_id
1 'polypeptide(L)'
;QKFVDTILKSIVHHVQLKLEGGIEYEYYHALCELCSAISTPSKTLTRCTGCELVSYCSKKCIKEDKINHRDICKNFSVKNGKNIFTIGQEKRKMGKNWNKYLIDLHNQASEITKDSHQVDIRMFLGPRMCPICKETRSNMLKDCVCCCVAYCSEEHRLKDKEHLVSCEEMELCVQVYSYRQRRHLETVPVPSHIDHVYKPLPSMRDCTDPNSFLRNADVASILRDDWLTEKIAILSER
;
A
#
# COMPACT_ATOMS: atom_id res chain seq x y z
N GLN A 1 17.13 -10.91 9.83
CA GLN A 1 17.29 -9.63 9.07
C GLN A 1 17.11 -9.80 7.56
N LYS A 2 17.95 -10.61 6.86
CA LYS A 2 17.88 -10.79 5.39
C LYS A 2 16.52 -11.30 4.88
N PHE A 3 15.78 -12.07 5.68
CA PHE A 3 14.45 -12.62 5.36
C PHE A 3 13.39 -11.54 5.12
N VAL A 4 13.16 -10.68 6.12
CA VAL A 4 12.18 -9.58 6.04
C VAL A 4 12.56 -8.62 4.92
N ASP A 5 13.85 -8.29 4.78
CA ASP A 5 14.31 -7.42 3.70
C ASP A 5 14.13 -8.07 2.30
N THR A 6 14.22 -9.40 2.18
CA THR A 6 14.00 -10.12 0.90
C THR A 6 12.52 -10.26 0.57
N ILE A 7 11.66 -10.55 1.56
CA ILE A 7 10.20 -10.56 1.40
C ILE A 7 9.70 -9.17 1.03
N LEU A 8 10.10 -8.15 1.80
CA LEU A 8 9.75 -6.75 1.52
C LEU A 8 10.24 -6.36 0.12
N LYS A 9 11.49 -6.65 -0.26
CA LYS A 9 11.99 -6.35 -1.62
C LYS A 9 11.24 -7.11 -2.72
N SER A 10 10.94 -8.40 -2.55
CA SER A 10 10.28 -9.21 -3.58
C SER A 10 8.80 -8.84 -3.77
N ILE A 11 8.13 -8.33 -2.74
CA ILE A 11 6.71 -7.93 -2.80
C ILE A 11 6.57 -6.46 -3.20
N VAL A 12 7.48 -5.60 -2.75
CA VAL A 12 7.62 -4.23 -3.27
C VAL A 12 7.86 -4.29 -4.78
N HIS A 13 8.57 -5.31 -5.28
CA HIS A 13 8.71 -5.57 -6.72
C HIS A 13 7.40 -5.92 -7.45
N HIS A 14 6.40 -6.47 -6.76
CA HIS A 14 5.09 -6.79 -7.34
C HIS A 14 4.10 -5.62 -7.32
N VAL A 15 4.17 -4.73 -6.33
CA VAL A 15 3.36 -3.49 -6.28
C VAL A 15 3.98 -2.39 -7.16
N GLN A 16 5.24 -2.54 -7.57
CA GLN A 16 5.89 -1.70 -8.57
C GLN A 16 5.14 -1.80 -9.91
N LEU A 17 4.29 -0.79 -10.15
CA LEU A 17 4.16 -0.26 -11.50
C LEU A 17 5.58 -0.12 -12.02
N LYS A 18 5.95 -0.90 -13.05
CA LYS A 18 7.23 -0.85 -13.75
C LYS A 18 7.46 0.57 -14.27
N LEU A 19 7.89 1.47 -13.39
CA LEU A 19 8.44 2.76 -13.71
C LEU A 19 9.90 2.46 -14.06
N GLU A 20 10.22 2.59 -15.34
CA GLU A 20 11.57 2.46 -15.87
C GLU A 20 12.49 3.42 -15.09
N GLY A 21 13.34 2.90 -14.20
CA GLY A 21 14.22 3.74 -13.37
C GLY A 21 14.67 3.16 -12.03
N GLY A 22 14.11 2.06 -11.54
CA GLY A 22 14.65 1.36 -10.37
C GLY A 22 14.50 2.09 -9.02
N ILE A 23 13.54 3.01 -8.90
CA ILE A 23 13.24 3.67 -7.61
C ILE A 23 12.31 2.74 -6.81
N GLU A 24 12.82 2.13 -5.74
CA GLU A 24 12.01 1.42 -4.74
C GLU A 24 11.26 2.44 -3.88
N TYR A 25 9.93 2.42 -3.89
CA TYR A 25 9.12 3.22 -2.97
C TYR A 25 8.02 2.38 -2.33
N GLU A 26 7.97 2.40 -1.00
CA GLU A 26 6.90 1.81 -0.20
C GLU A 26 5.83 2.89 0.06
N TYR A 27 4.65 2.77 -0.55
CA TYR A 27 3.49 3.61 -0.25
C TYR A 27 2.20 2.78 -0.26
N TYR A 28 1.36 2.98 0.76
CA TYR A 28 0.13 2.21 0.96
C TYR A 28 -1.06 3.15 1.17
N HIS A 29 -1.95 3.22 0.17
CA HIS A 29 -3.06 4.18 0.14
C HIS A 29 -4.14 3.96 1.22
N ALA A 30 -4.15 2.80 1.88
CA ALA A 30 -5.10 2.41 2.92
C ALA A 30 -4.48 2.50 4.33
N LEU A 31 -3.41 3.28 4.49
CA LEU A 31 -2.88 3.69 5.78
C LEU A 31 -3.27 5.12 6.12
N CYS A 32 -3.28 5.43 7.42
CA CYS A 32 -3.34 6.80 7.90
C CYS A 32 -2.06 7.55 7.50
N GLU A 33 -2.18 8.67 6.79
CA GLU A 33 -1.04 9.45 6.30
C GLU A 33 -0.12 9.89 7.45
N LEU A 34 -0.69 10.29 8.59
CA LEU A 34 0.10 10.81 9.71
C LEU A 34 0.73 9.72 10.58
N CYS A 35 -0.03 8.68 10.92
CA CYS A 35 0.38 7.71 11.94
C CYS A 35 0.53 6.28 11.40
N SER A 36 0.38 6.08 10.10
CA SER A 36 0.46 4.77 9.44
C SER A 36 -0.47 3.69 9.99
N ALA A 37 -1.52 4.05 10.75
CA ALA A 37 -2.50 3.09 11.24
C ALA A 37 -3.30 2.47 10.08
N ILE A 38 -3.49 1.16 10.12
CA ILE A 38 -4.24 0.38 9.13
C ILE A 38 -5.75 0.54 9.36
N SER A 39 -6.52 0.56 8.28
CA SER A 39 -7.99 0.48 8.35
C SER A 39 -8.44 -0.85 8.95
N THR A 40 -9.41 -0.83 9.86
CA THR A 40 -9.98 -2.06 10.45
C THR A 40 -11.51 -2.02 10.32
N PRO A 41 -12.21 -3.17 10.44
CA PRO A 41 -13.67 -3.20 10.42
C PRO A 41 -14.32 -2.26 11.45
N SER A 42 -13.68 -2.06 12.61
CA SER A 42 -14.16 -1.16 13.67
C SER A 42 -13.69 0.28 13.51
N LYS A 43 -12.71 0.56 12.65
CA LYS A 43 -12.12 1.88 12.46
C LYS A 43 -11.67 2.06 11.01
N THR A 44 -12.58 2.57 10.20
CA THR A 44 -12.31 2.93 8.80
C THR A 44 -11.56 4.25 8.70
N LEU A 45 -10.65 4.37 7.74
CA LEU A 45 -10.00 5.64 7.44
C LEU A 45 -10.94 6.59 6.69
N THR A 46 -10.83 7.87 6.99
CA THR A 46 -11.56 8.94 6.30
C THR A 46 -10.60 9.68 5.36
N ARG A 47 -10.97 9.84 4.09
CA ARG A 47 -10.16 10.60 3.13
C ARG A 47 -10.24 12.10 3.41
N CYS A 48 -9.17 12.82 3.07
CA CYS A 48 -9.21 14.28 3.04
C CYS A 48 -10.32 14.74 2.08
N THR A 49 -11.32 15.49 2.56
CA THR A 49 -12.41 15.99 1.69
C THR A 49 -11.94 17.07 0.70
N GLY A 50 -10.78 17.68 0.95
CA GLY A 50 -10.22 18.71 0.08
C GLY A 50 -9.60 18.15 -1.20
N CYS A 51 -8.83 17.07 -1.12
CA CYS A 51 -8.07 16.51 -2.25
C CYS A 51 -8.39 15.04 -2.55
N GLU A 52 -8.95 14.31 -1.58
CA GLU A 52 -9.17 12.86 -1.59
C GLU A 52 -7.93 11.99 -1.84
N LEU A 53 -6.72 12.54 -1.77
CA LEU A 53 -5.49 11.80 -2.06
C LEU A 53 -5.06 10.92 -0.89
N VAL A 54 -5.15 11.45 0.32
CA VAL A 54 -4.67 10.84 1.56
C VAL A 54 -5.81 10.48 2.50
N SER A 55 -5.56 9.57 3.45
CA SER A 55 -6.56 9.07 4.40
C SER A 55 -6.09 9.20 5.85
N TYR A 56 -7.04 9.30 6.78
CA TYR A 56 -6.74 9.49 8.20
C TYR A 56 -7.61 8.64 9.10
N CYS A 57 -7.04 8.14 10.20
CA CYS A 57 -7.79 7.33 11.16
C CYS A 57 -8.61 8.15 12.16
N SER A 58 -8.43 9.49 12.20
CA SER A 58 -9.14 10.36 13.14
C SER A 58 -9.08 11.84 12.73
N LYS A 59 -10.01 12.65 13.24
CA LYS A 59 -9.96 14.12 13.12
C LYS A 59 -8.71 14.74 13.75
N LYS A 60 -8.14 14.10 14.77
CA LYS A 60 -6.87 14.51 15.39
C LYS A 60 -5.73 14.43 14.36
N CYS A 61 -5.60 13.30 13.68
CA CYS A 61 -4.58 13.12 12.64
C CYS A 61 -4.75 14.12 11.47
N ILE A 62 -5.99 14.38 11.05
CA ILE A 62 -6.27 15.42 10.03
C ILE A 62 -5.75 16.79 10.48
N LYS A 63 -6.00 17.16 11.75
CA LYS A 63 -5.63 18.48 12.27
C LYS A 63 -4.12 18.63 12.41
N GLU A 64 -3.43 17.58 12.87
CA GLU A 64 -1.97 17.57 13.03
C GLU A 64 -1.25 17.59 11.67
N ASP A 65 -1.73 16.82 10.70
CA ASP A 65 -1.15 16.78 9.35
C ASP A 65 -1.50 18.01 8.49
N LYS A 66 -2.43 18.86 8.95
CA LYS A 66 -2.93 20.01 8.18
C LYS A 66 -1.82 20.92 7.65
N ILE A 67 -0.73 21.10 8.40
CA ILE A 67 0.39 21.97 8.00
C ILE A 67 1.19 21.30 6.89
N ASN A 68 1.56 20.03 7.07
CA ASN A 68 2.38 19.27 6.12
C ASN A 68 1.62 18.99 4.82
N HIS A 69 0.35 18.59 4.92
CA HIS A 69 -0.49 18.29 3.77
C HIS A 69 -1.01 19.54 3.02
N ARG A 70 -0.91 20.74 3.61
CA ARG A 70 -1.59 21.96 3.13
C ARG A 70 -1.37 22.24 1.65
N ASP A 71 -0.11 22.25 1.22
CA ASP A 71 0.26 22.71 -0.11
C ASP A 71 -0.15 21.69 -1.17
N ILE A 72 0.00 20.40 -0.89
CA ILE A 72 -0.54 19.32 -1.73
C ILE A 72 -2.07 19.43 -1.81
N CYS A 73 -2.75 19.57 -0.67
CA CYS A 73 -4.21 19.66 -0.62
C CYS A 73 -4.75 20.82 -1.46
N LYS A 74 -4.10 21.99 -1.34
CA LYS A 74 -4.49 23.20 -2.07
C LYS A 74 -4.31 23.03 -3.57
N ASN A 75 -3.15 22.54 -4.01
CA ASN A 75 -2.80 22.46 -5.43
C ASN A 75 -3.50 21.29 -6.15
N PHE A 76 -3.77 20.19 -5.46
CA PHE A 76 -4.42 18.99 -6.00
C PHE A 76 -5.83 18.77 -5.42
N SER A 77 -6.53 19.88 -5.16
CA SER A 77 -7.90 19.86 -4.65
C SER A 77 -8.88 19.21 -5.62
N VAL A 78 -9.96 18.66 -5.07
CA VAL A 78 -11.11 18.17 -5.83
C VAL A 78 -11.73 19.32 -6.60
N LYS A 79 -11.95 19.13 -7.90
CA LYS A 79 -12.60 20.11 -8.79
C LYS A 79 -13.82 19.47 -9.44
N ASN A 80 -14.98 20.11 -9.33
CA ASN A 80 -16.25 19.60 -9.88
C ASN A 80 -16.55 18.16 -9.45
N GLY A 81 -16.30 17.84 -8.17
CA GLY A 81 -16.50 16.49 -7.62
C GLY A 81 -15.51 15.43 -8.13
N LYS A 82 -14.43 15.84 -8.81
CA LYS A 82 -13.38 14.96 -9.33
C LYS A 82 -12.04 15.27 -8.69
N ASN A 83 -11.43 14.26 -8.09
CA ASN A 83 -10.03 14.35 -7.68
C ASN A 83 -9.09 14.26 -8.89
N ILE A 84 -7.80 14.51 -8.66
CA ILE A 84 -6.79 14.55 -9.74
C ILE A 84 -6.68 13.22 -10.50
N PHE A 85 -6.85 12.08 -9.83
CA PHE A 85 -6.79 10.76 -10.47
C PHE A 85 -8.02 10.50 -11.36
N THR A 86 -9.20 10.98 -10.95
CA THR A 86 -10.42 10.92 -11.76
C THR A 86 -10.26 11.72 -13.05
N ILE A 87 -9.67 12.92 -12.98
CA ILE A 87 -9.35 13.74 -14.16
C ILE A 87 -8.37 12.99 -15.08
N GLY A 88 -7.33 12.38 -14.51
CA GLY A 88 -6.37 11.59 -15.28
C GLY A 88 -7.02 10.37 -15.97
N GLN A 89 -7.97 9.70 -15.31
CA GLN A 89 -8.66 8.54 -15.86
C GLN A 89 -9.46 8.93 -17.11
N GLU A 90 -10.08 10.11 -17.11
CA GLU A 90 -10.77 10.65 -18.28
C GLU A 90 -9.81 10.94 -19.42
N LYS A 91 -8.67 11.58 -19.13
CA LYS A 91 -7.61 11.79 -20.12
C LYS A 91 -7.10 10.48 -20.71
N ARG A 92 -6.95 9.44 -19.90
CA ARG A 92 -6.58 8.10 -20.35
C ARG A 92 -7.61 7.52 -21.32
N LYS A 93 -8.91 7.65 -21.04
CA LYS A 93 -9.97 7.22 -21.96
C LYS A 93 -9.92 7.95 -23.31
N MET A 94 -9.35 9.15 -23.34
CA MET A 94 -9.05 9.92 -24.55
C MET A 94 -7.68 9.56 -25.20
N GLY A 95 -7.07 8.45 -24.81
CA GLY A 95 -5.80 7.96 -25.38
C GLY A 95 -4.53 8.56 -24.77
N LYS A 96 -4.61 9.35 -23.69
CA LYS A 96 -3.40 9.87 -23.02
C LYS A 96 -2.70 8.78 -22.20
N ASN A 97 -1.37 8.85 -22.13
CA ASN A 97 -0.56 7.92 -21.35
C ASN A 97 -0.73 8.18 -19.84
N TRP A 98 -1.23 7.17 -19.12
CA TRP A 98 -1.50 7.25 -17.69
C TRP A 98 -0.24 7.35 -16.83
N ASN A 99 0.81 6.57 -17.14
CA ASN A 99 2.05 6.58 -16.37
C ASN A 99 2.75 7.94 -16.50
N LYS A 100 2.77 8.50 -17.72
CA LYS A 100 3.26 9.86 -17.94
C LYS A 100 2.49 10.88 -17.10
N TYR A 101 1.16 10.75 -17.04
CA TYR A 101 0.33 11.63 -16.21
C TYR A 101 0.68 11.53 -14.72
N LEU A 102 0.88 10.33 -14.18
CA LEU A 102 1.29 10.14 -12.78
C LEU A 102 2.68 10.72 -12.49
N ILE A 103 3.65 10.52 -13.39
CA ILE A 103 4.99 11.10 -13.28
C ILE A 103 4.92 12.64 -13.30
N ASP A 104 4.15 13.20 -14.23
CA ASP A 104 3.98 14.66 -14.32
C ASP A 104 3.33 15.23 -13.03
N LEU A 105 2.42 14.49 -12.38
CA LEU A 105 1.86 14.88 -11.07
C LEU A 105 2.88 14.79 -9.94
N HIS A 106 3.66 13.71 -9.89
CA HIS A 106 4.71 13.54 -8.89
C HIS A 106 5.76 14.66 -8.98
N ASN A 107 6.20 15.00 -10.21
CA ASN A 107 7.15 16.09 -10.43
C ASN A 107 6.57 17.45 -10.00
N GLN A 108 5.31 17.73 -10.34
CA GLN A 108 4.62 18.94 -9.87
C GLN A 108 4.54 19.00 -8.33
N ALA A 109 4.21 17.88 -7.69
CA ALA A 109 4.18 17.79 -6.24
C ALA A 109 5.56 18.05 -5.62
N SER A 110 6.62 17.44 -6.19
CA SER A 110 8.00 17.66 -5.77
C SER A 110 8.42 19.13 -5.84
N GLU A 111 8.04 19.85 -6.90
CA GLU A 111 8.32 21.29 -7.02
C GLU A 111 7.57 22.12 -5.97
N ILE A 112 6.32 21.76 -5.68
CA ILE A 112 5.49 22.43 -4.65
C ILE A 112 6.08 22.21 -3.26
N THR A 113 6.60 21.02 -2.98
CA THR A 113 7.07 20.61 -1.65
C THR A 113 8.58 20.69 -1.49
N LYS A 114 9.32 21.29 -2.43
CA LYS A 114 10.79 21.34 -2.43
C LYS A 114 11.39 21.88 -1.13
N ASP A 115 10.69 22.81 -0.48
CA ASP A 115 11.14 23.44 0.77
C ASP A 115 10.62 22.71 2.02
N SER A 116 9.85 21.62 1.84
CA SER A 116 9.19 20.88 2.91
C SER A 116 9.52 19.39 2.85
N HIS A 117 10.51 18.97 3.63
CA HIS A 117 11.00 17.59 3.69
C HIS A 117 10.02 16.59 4.35
N GLN A 118 8.89 17.07 4.88
CA GLN A 118 7.93 16.24 5.63
C GLN A 118 6.71 15.81 4.80
N VAL A 119 6.58 16.28 3.56
CA VAL A 119 5.43 15.95 2.73
C VAL A 119 5.73 14.69 1.94
N ASP A 120 4.99 13.63 2.23
CA ASP A 120 4.99 12.46 1.35
C ASP A 120 4.34 12.85 0.01
N ILE A 121 4.97 12.48 -1.10
CA ILE A 121 4.46 12.67 -2.47
C ILE A 121 4.37 11.33 -3.23
N ARG A 122 4.58 10.20 -2.55
CA ARG A 122 4.53 8.86 -3.14
C ARG A 122 3.10 8.42 -3.49
N MET A 123 2.07 9.08 -2.95
CA MET A 123 0.67 8.87 -3.36
C MET A 123 0.43 9.02 -4.86
N PHE A 124 1.24 9.82 -5.56
CA PHE A 124 1.12 9.99 -7.00
C PHE A 124 1.67 8.80 -7.77
N LEU A 125 2.56 8.02 -7.17
CA LEU A 125 3.18 6.83 -7.74
C LEU A 125 2.44 5.53 -7.37
N GLY A 126 1.67 5.55 -6.28
CA GLY A 126 0.80 4.46 -5.84
C GLY A 126 -0.64 4.93 -5.59
N PRO A 127 -1.35 5.48 -6.61
CA PRO A 127 -2.69 5.99 -6.42
C PRO A 127 -3.67 4.87 -6.06
N ARG A 128 -4.67 5.20 -5.25
CA ARG A 128 -5.79 4.29 -4.99
C ARG A 128 -6.66 4.15 -6.23
N MET A 129 -6.57 3.02 -6.91
CA MET A 129 -7.31 2.75 -8.14
C MET A 129 -7.51 1.26 -8.37
N CYS A 130 -8.51 0.91 -9.18
CA CYS A 130 -8.69 -0.47 -9.62
C CYS A 130 -7.56 -0.90 -10.57
N PRO A 131 -6.78 -1.96 -10.28
CA PRO A 131 -5.67 -2.36 -11.14
C PRO A 131 -6.14 -2.87 -12.50
N ILE A 132 -7.38 -3.38 -12.59
CA ILE A 132 -7.97 -3.91 -13.83
C ILE A 132 -8.47 -2.78 -14.76
N CYS A 133 -9.45 -1.98 -14.32
CA CYS A 133 -10.11 -0.98 -15.18
C CYS A 133 -9.63 0.45 -14.98
N LYS A 134 -8.78 0.67 -13.98
CA LYS A 134 -8.28 1.99 -13.55
C LYS A 134 -9.38 2.94 -13.07
N GLU A 135 -10.49 2.43 -12.50
CA GLU A 135 -11.46 3.22 -11.73
C GLU A 135 -10.76 3.92 -10.56
N THR A 136 -11.11 5.19 -10.34
CA THR A 136 -10.44 6.10 -9.38
C THR A 136 -11.43 6.83 -8.47
N ARG A 137 -12.73 6.74 -8.74
CA ARG A 137 -13.76 7.36 -7.89
C ARG A 137 -13.81 6.66 -6.54
N SER A 138 -13.56 7.43 -5.48
CA SER A 138 -13.41 6.94 -4.12
C SER A 138 -14.58 6.07 -3.65
N ASN A 139 -15.81 6.46 -4.02
CA ASN A 139 -17.06 5.77 -3.65
C ASN A 139 -17.32 4.46 -4.41
N MET A 140 -16.63 4.23 -5.54
CA MET A 140 -16.76 3.01 -6.32
C MET A 140 -15.76 1.95 -5.90
N LEU A 141 -14.73 2.32 -5.15
CA LEU A 141 -13.60 1.46 -4.82
C LEU A 141 -13.74 0.89 -3.41
N LYS A 142 -13.51 -0.42 -3.29
CA LYS A 142 -13.39 -1.14 -2.02
C LYS A 142 -11.94 -1.61 -1.86
N ASP A 143 -11.35 -1.32 -0.71
CA ASP A 143 -10.00 -1.79 -0.41
C ASP A 143 -10.01 -3.30 -0.18
N CYS A 144 -8.97 -3.99 -0.64
CA CYS A 144 -8.75 -5.38 -0.29
C CYS A 144 -8.33 -5.52 1.17
N VAL A 145 -8.46 -6.72 1.74
CA VAL A 145 -8.04 -7.05 3.11
C VAL A 145 -6.55 -6.78 3.33
N CYS A 146 -5.72 -6.97 2.30
CA CYS A 146 -4.29 -6.69 2.35
C CYS A 146 -3.95 -5.19 2.43
N CYS A 147 -4.92 -4.30 2.17
CA CYS A 147 -4.74 -2.85 2.17
C CYS A 147 -3.74 -2.30 1.11
N CYS A 148 -3.23 -3.14 0.20
CA CYS A 148 -2.33 -2.72 -0.88
C CYS A 148 -3.05 -2.30 -2.17
N VAL A 149 -4.25 -2.84 -2.40
CA VAL A 149 -5.02 -2.65 -3.64
C VAL A 149 -6.47 -2.34 -3.33
N ALA A 150 -7.15 -1.73 -4.29
CA ALA A 150 -8.59 -1.49 -4.25
C ALA A 150 -9.25 -1.93 -5.55
N TYR A 151 -10.48 -2.41 -5.49
CA TYR A 151 -11.23 -2.87 -6.67
C TYR A 151 -12.58 -2.17 -6.75
N CYS A 152 -13.06 -1.93 -7.98
CA CYS A 152 -14.39 -1.37 -8.18
C CYS A 152 -15.51 -2.42 -8.15
N SER A 153 -15.16 -3.71 -8.22
CA SER A 153 -16.10 -4.82 -8.20
C SER A 153 -15.39 -6.10 -7.76
N GLU A 154 -16.18 -7.06 -7.29
CA GLU A 154 -15.70 -8.41 -6.95
C GLU A 154 -15.16 -9.15 -8.19
N GLU A 155 -15.79 -8.94 -9.35
CA GLU A 155 -15.32 -9.47 -10.62
C GLU A 155 -13.87 -9.03 -10.94
N HIS A 156 -13.56 -7.75 -10.76
CA HIS A 156 -12.20 -7.25 -10.98
C HIS A 156 -11.20 -7.73 -9.93
N ARG A 157 -11.65 -7.99 -8.69
CA ARG A 157 -10.82 -8.63 -7.66
C ARG A 157 -10.44 -10.06 -8.08
N LEU A 158 -11.41 -10.85 -8.53
CA LEU A 158 -11.20 -12.23 -8.95
C LEU A 158 -10.39 -12.36 -10.25
N LYS A 159 -10.40 -11.32 -11.09
CA LYS A 159 -9.60 -11.26 -12.33
C LYS A 159 -8.12 -10.99 -12.06
N ASP A 160 -7.79 -10.40 -10.92
CA ASP A 160 -6.41 -10.07 -10.53
C ASP A 160 -5.70 -11.25 -9.88
N LYS A 161 -5.35 -12.24 -10.71
CA LYS A 161 -4.74 -13.50 -10.25
C LYS A 161 -3.40 -13.30 -9.55
N GLU A 162 -2.60 -12.33 -9.99
CA GLU A 162 -1.29 -12.03 -9.39
C GLU A 162 -1.44 -11.56 -7.95
N HIS A 163 -2.38 -10.63 -7.70
CA HIS A 163 -2.71 -10.22 -6.35
C HIS A 163 -3.28 -11.39 -5.52
N LEU A 164 -4.19 -12.21 -6.06
CA LEU A 164 -4.80 -13.29 -5.28
C LEU A 164 -3.77 -14.28 -4.72
N VAL A 165 -2.71 -14.56 -5.48
CA VAL A 165 -1.62 -15.44 -5.04
C VAL A 165 -0.73 -14.78 -3.99
N SER A 166 -0.59 -13.46 -4.01
CA SER A 166 0.34 -12.70 -3.15
C SER A 166 -0.35 -11.84 -2.08
N CYS A 167 -1.66 -12.02 -1.87
CA CYS A 167 -2.49 -11.16 -1.03
C CYS A 167 -2.09 -11.24 0.45
N GLU A 168 -1.78 -12.44 0.95
CA GLU A 168 -1.39 -12.65 2.34
C GLU A 168 -0.03 -12.02 2.63
N GLU A 169 0.91 -12.14 1.69
CA GLU A 169 2.24 -11.55 1.80
C GLU A 169 2.19 -10.02 1.72
N MET A 170 1.34 -9.48 0.84
CA MET A 170 1.06 -8.04 0.78
C MET A 170 0.46 -7.50 2.08
N GLU A 171 -0.45 -8.25 2.71
CA GLU A 171 -1.01 -7.90 4.02
C GLU A 171 0.11 -7.82 5.08
N LEU A 172 1.01 -8.81 5.10
CA LEU A 172 2.15 -8.81 6.00
C LEU A 172 3.04 -7.58 5.76
N CYS A 173 3.34 -7.23 4.50
CA CYS A 173 4.13 -6.05 4.17
C CYS A 173 3.53 -4.77 4.74
N VAL A 174 2.22 -4.58 4.61
CA VAL A 174 1.51 -3.42 5.19
C VAL A 174 1.58 -3.41 6.70
N GLN A 175 1.43 -4.58 7.33
CA GLN A 175 1.52 -4.74 8.78
C GLN A 175 2.90 -4.42 9.32
N VAL A 176 3.95 -4.94 8.68
CA VAL A 176 5.35 -4.67 8.98
C VAL A 176 5.66 -3.18 8.80
N TYR A 177 5.23 -2.58 7.68
CA TYR A 177 5.41 -1.16 7.42
C TYR A 177 4.72 -0.31 8.49
N SER A 178 3.44 -0.56 8.76
CA SER A 178 2.66 0.16 9.78
C SER A 178 3.34 0.06 11.15
N TYR A 179 3.80 -1.13 11.53
CA TYR A 179 4.49 -1.35 12.80
C TYR A 179 5.79 -0.54 12.90
N ARG A 180 6.63 -0.58 11.85
CA ARG A 180 7.89 0.19 11.77
C ARG A 180 7.64 1.68 11.93
N GLN A 181 6.72 2.23 11.15
CA GLN A 181 6.42 3.67 11.18
C GLN A 181 5.88 4.10 12.55
N ARG A 182 4.97 3.33 13.14
CA ARG A 182 4.34 3.66 14.44
C ARG A 182 5.27 3.58 15.63
N ARG A 183 6.33 2.78 15.53
CA ARG A 183 7.35 2.60 16.58
C ARG A 183 8.65 3.36 16.26
N HIS A 184 8.71 4.07 15.14
CA HIS A 184 9.90 4.75 14.64
C HIS A 184 11.13 3.81 14.53
N LEU A 185 10.89 2.60 14.03
CA LEU A 185 11.92 1.57 13.87
C LEU A 185 12.49 1.58 12.45
N GLU A 186 13.82 1.56 12.34
CA GLU A 186 14.49 1.35 11.05
C GLU A 186 14.23 -0.07 10.52
N THR A 187 14.25 -1.08 11.39
CA THR A 187 14.04 -2.50 11.05
C THR A 187 13.15 -3.19 12.10
N VAL A 188 12.44 -4.26 11.71
CA VAL A 188 11.67 -5.06 12.67
C VAL A 188 12.60 -6.09 13.32
N PRO A 189 12.70 -6.13 14.67
CA PRO A 189 13.51 -7.14 15.34
C PRO A 189 12.92 -8.52 15.05
N VAL A 190 13.74 -9.41 14.48
CA VAL A 190 13.40 -10.83 14.32
C VAL A 190 13.93 -11.57 15.54
N PRO A 191 13.07 -12.24 16.33
CA PRO A 191 13.56 -13.00 17.47
C PRO A 191 14.54 -14.09 17.05
N SER A 192 15.61 -14.23 17.84
CA SER A 192 16.75 -15.11 17.52
C SER A 192 16.35 -16.58 17.35
N HIS A 193 15.29 -17.04 18.02
CA HIS A 193 14.80 -18.42 17.91
C HIS A 193 14.15 -18.73 16.55
N ILE A 194 13.69 -17.72 15.81
CA ILE A 194 13.13 -17.88 14.45
C ILE A 194 14.24 -17.90 13.38
N ASP A 195 15.36 -17.22 13.65
CA ASP A 195 16.49 -17.12 12.70
C ASP A 195 17.16 -18.48 12.43
N HIS A 196 16.93 -19.49 13.30
CA HIS A 196 17.50 -20.84 13.19
C HIS A 196 16.59 -21.87 12.52
N VAL A 197 15.29 -21.58 12.34
CA VAL A 197 14.29 -22.52 11.77
C VAL A 197 14.09 -22.28 10.27
N TYR A 198 14.46 -21.10 9.79
CA TYR A 198 14.19 -20.68 8.43
C TYR A 198 15.00 -21.44 7.37
N LYS A 199 14.28 -22.05 6.41
CA LYS A 199 14.84 -22.51 5.13
C LYS A 199 14.69 -21.37 4.11
N PRO A 200 15.71 -21.04 3.31
CA PRO A 200 15.58 -20.01 2.29
C PRO A 200 14.40 -20.31 1.36
N LEU A 201 13.53 -19.33 1.16
CA LEU A 201 12.49 -19.35 0.12
C LEU A 201 13.12 -19.85 -1.19
N PRO A 202 12.48 -20.80 -1.89
CA PRO A 202 12.96 -21.22 -3.20
C PRO A 202 13.11 -20.00 -4.10
N SER A 203 14.14 -20.00 -4.95
CA SER A 203 14.33 -18.89 -5.88
C SER A 203 13.05 -18.71 -6.71
N MET A 204 12.60 -17.46 -6.88
CA MET A 204 11.38 -17.06 -7.60
C MET A 204 11.25 -17.60 -9.04
N ARG A 205 12.20 -18.39 -9.54
CA ARG A 205 12.17 -19.01 -10.87
C ARG A 205 11.38 -20.31 -10.95
N ASP A 206 10.96 -20.91 -9.82
CA ASP A 206 10.37 -22.26 -9.84
C ASP A 206 8.88 -22.33 -9.46
N CYS A 207 8.18 -21.19 -9.32
CA CYS A 207 6.73 -21.20 -9.07
C CYS A 207 5.93 -21.43 -10.37
N THR A 208 5.93 -22.68 -10.87
CA THR A 208 5.06 -23.11 -11.98
C THR A 208 4.04 -24.19 -11.59
N ASP A 209 3.95 -24.59 -10.32
CA ASP A 209 2.95 -25.56 -9.87
C ASP A 209 1.88 -24.92 -8.96
N PRO A 210 0.63 -24.77 -9.45
CA PRO A 210 -0.48 -24.21 -8.66
C PRO A 210 -1.06 -25.16 -7.61
N ASN A 211 -0.58 -26.40 -7.46
CA ASN A 211 -1.18 -27.41 -6.58
C ASN A 211 -0.47 -27.63 -5.23
N SER A 212 0.60 -26.90 -4.89
CA SER A 212 1.32 -27.10 -3.61
C SER A 212 0.79 -26.27 -2.42
N PHE A 213 -0.20 -25.38 -2.61
CA PHE A 213 -0.56 -24.34 -1.63
C PHE A 213 -1.84 -24.61 -0.82
N LEU A 214 -2.09 -25.84 -0.37
CA LEU A 214 -3.21 -26.12 0.54
C LEU A 214 -2.82 -27.05 1.69
N ARG A 215 -2.72 -26.48 2.91
CA ARG A 215 -3.54 -26.87 4.08
C ARG A 215 -3.20 -26.12 5.38
N ASN A 216 -4.27 -25.64 6.02
CA ASN A 216 -4.60 -25.56 7.46
C ASN A 216 -3.64 -24.85 8.44
N ALA A 217 -4.16 -23.84 9.16
CA ALA A 217 -4.55 -23.99 10.58
C ALA A 217 -5.21 -22.71 11.14
N ASP A 218 -6.12 -22.93 12.09
CA ASP A 218 -7.00 -21.99 12.80
C ASP A 218 -6.34 -20.69 13.30
N VAL A 219 -6.95 -19.56 12.95
CA VAL A 219 -6.58 -18.23 13.44
C VAL A 219 -7.62 -17.79 14.47
N ALA A 220 -7.57 -18.38 15.66
CA ALA A 220 -8.49 -18.06 16.75
C ALA A 220 -7.78 -17.93 18.11
N SER A 221 -6.77 -17.06 18.22
CA SER A 221 -6.35 -16.45 19.49
C SER A 221 -5.23 -15.41 19.28
N ILE A 222 -5.52 -14.25 18.66
CA ILE A 222 -4.49 -13.23 18.41
C ILE A 222 -4.76 -11.97 19.22
N LEU A 223 -4.28 -11.97 20.47
CA LEU A 223 -4.05 -10.77 21.28
C LEU A 223 -2.87 -11.00 22.23
N ARG A 224 -1.66 -10.57 21.83
CA ARG A 224 -0.53 -10.07 22.65
C ARG A 224 0.63 -9.64 21.72
N ASP A 225 1.55 -8.82 22.23
CA ASP A 225 2.61 -8.09 21.52
C ASP A 225 3.56 -8.92 20.61
N ASP A 226 3.46 -10.25 20.60
CA ASP A 226 4.24 -11.18 19.75
C ASP A 226 3.56 -11.59 18.43
N TRP A 227 2.36 -11.09 18.13
CA TRP A 227 1.60 -11.54 16.96
C TRP A 227 2.33 -11.36 15.61
N LEU A 228 3.11 -10.28 15.43
CA LEU A 228 3.82 -10.01 14.18
C LEU A 228 5.01 -10.95 13.99
N THR A 229 5.74 -11.24 15.07
CA THR A 229 6.81 -12.23 15.13
C THR A 229 6.31 -13.61 14.71
N GLU A 230 5.18 -14.04 15.28
CA GLU A 230 4.61 -15.35 15.01
C GLU A 230 4.04 -15.45 13.58
N LYS A 231 3.42 -14.36 13.08
CA LYS A 231 2.95 -14.30 11.69
C LYS A 231 4.10 -14.32 10.68
N ILE A 232 5.23 -13.66 10.99
CA ILE A 232 6.47 -13.73 10.21
C ILE A 232 7.04 -15.15 10.23
N ALA A 233 7.04 -15.84 11.38
CA ALA A 233 7.50 -17.22 11.51
C ALA A 233 6.63 -18.19 10.68
N ILE A 234 5.31 -18.10 10.78
CA ILE A 234 4.37 -18.95 10.04
C ILE A 234 4.53 -18.79 8.52
N LEU A 235 4.71 -17.55 8.04
CA LEU A 235 4.95 -17.30 6.61
C LEU A 235 6.36 -17.71 6.15
N SER A 236 7.30 -17.90 7.07
CA SER A 236 8.66 -18.38 6.80
C SER A 236 8.77 -19.91 6.73
N GLU A 237 7.76 -20.62 7.27
CA GLU A 237 7.68 -22.08 7.31
C GLU A 237 6.84 -22.67 6.16
N ARG A 238 6.09 -21.82 5.44
CA ARG A 238 5.32 -22.17 4.23
C ARG A 238 6.17 -22.10 2.97
#